data_AF-A0A963BPU9-F1
#
_entry.id   AF-A0A963BPU9-F1
#
_cell.length_a   1.000
_cell.length_b   1.000
_cell.length_c   1.000
_cell.angle_alpha   90.00
_cell.angle_beta   90.00
_cell.angle_gamma   90.00
#
_symmetry.space_group_name_H-M   'P 1'
#
loop_
_entity.id
_entity.type
_entity.pdbx_description
1 polymer ?
#
loop_
_entity_poly.entity_id
_entity_poly.type
_entity_poly.pdbx_seq_one_letter_code
_entity_poly.pdbx_strand_id
1 'polypeptide(L)'
;MRLKLCLIVLLLLACAGVQAYDFQAIADRHIMPAYQQLAAQTAALESAAVSFCAAPSANDLQELQQRYRSAFLAWQGTQHLRFGPVQYLMREHRFAFWPDNRGAVGRHLSQLIEDPALLQADFDISQKSVAVQGFSAMERLLFGNTVPDATRCRVIAAIAVNLHQMADGLYRDWFSSETPFVRTFANPAPDNPLYASSQALAGQLLNSLHT
;
A
#
# COMPACT_ATOMS: atom_id res chain seq x y z
N MET A 1 -43.48 16.36 -47.58
CA MET A 1 -43.27 16.56 -46.12
C MET A 1 -42.75 15.35 -45.34
N ARG A 2 -42.81 14.10 -45.85
CA ARG A 2 -42.34 12.91 -45.10
C ARG A 2 -40.82 12.66 -45.15
N LEU A 3 -40.11 13.20 -46.14
CA LEU A 3 -38.66 12.99 -46.31
C LEU A 3 -37.79 13.88 -45.39
N LYS A 4 -38.28 15.06 -44.98
CA LYS A 4 -37.57 15.97 -44.07
C LYS A 4 -37.60 15.52 -42.61
N LEU A 5 -38.58 14.71 -42.23
CA LEU A 5 -38.70 14.17 -40.86
C LEU A 5 -37.73 13.01 -40.59
N CYS A 6 -37.36 12.26 -41.63
CA CYS A 6 -36.47 11.10 -41.51
C CYS A 6 -35.00 11.52 -41.33
N LEU A 7 -34.60 12.65 -41.93
CA LEU A 7 -33.23 13.18 -41.84
C LEU A 7 -32.90 13.77 -40.45
N ILE A 8 -33.90 14.27 -39.72
CA ILE A 8 -33.72 14.86 -38.39
C ILE A 8 -33.57 13.76 -37.32
N VAL A 9 -34.18 12.59 -37.50
CA VAL A 9 -34.06 11.45 -36.57
C VAL A 9 -32.68 10.77 -36.67
N LEU A 10 -32.06 10.74 -37.86
CA LEU A 10 -30.72 10.16 -38.04
C LEU A 10 -29.58 11.03 -37.45
N LEU A 11 -29.78 12.33 -37.29
CA LEU A 11 -28.77 13.25 -36.73
C LEU A 11 -28.72 13.25 -35.18
N LEU A 12 -29.74 12.71 -34.50
CA LEU A 12 -29.78 12.63 -33.03
C LEU A 12 -29.15 11.35 -32.44
N LEU A 13 -28.83 10.35 -33.28
CA LEU A 13 -28.19 9.10 -32.84
C LEU A 13 -26.65 9.16 -32.76
N ALA A 14 -26.03 10.28 -33.13
CA ALA A 14 -24.57 10.38 -33.25
C ALA A 14 -23.83 10.90 -31.99
N CYS A 15 -24.53 11.19 -30.89
CA CYS A 15 -23.90 11.81 -29.70
C CYS A 15 -24.09 11.02 -28.39
N ALA A 16 -24.36 9.71 -28.47
CA ALA A 16 -24.22 8.82 -27.32
C ALA A 16 -22.98 7.94 -27.49
N GLY A 17 -21.84 8.57 -27.76
CA GLY A 17 -20.55 7.91 -27.55
C GLY A 17 -20.41 7.68 -26.05
N VAL A 18 -20.78 6.50 -25.57
CA VAL A 18 -20.35 6.03 -24.24
C VAL A 18 -18.84 6.17 -24.23
N GLN A 19 -18.30 7.08 -23.41
CA GLN A 19 -16.86 7.16 -23.23
C GLN A 19 -16.40 5.80 -22.74
N ALA A 20 -15.66 5.09 -23.58
CA ALA A 20 -15.02 3.84 -23.19
C ALA A 20 -14.00 4.18 -22.09
N TYR A 21 -14.20 3.63 -20.89
CA TYR A 21 -13.24 3.78 -19.81
C TYR A 21 -11.97 3.00 -20.15
N ASP A 22 -10.82 3.67 -20.13
CA ASP A 22 -9.51 3.04 -20.35
C ASP A 22 -8.91 2.60 -19.01
N PHE A 23 -9.36 1.45 -18.50
CA PHE A 23 -8.88 0.90 -17.23
C PHE A 23 -7.43 0.42 -17.32
N GLN A 24 -6.97 0.02 -18.51
CA GLN A 24 -5.56 -0.31 -18.72
C GLN A 24 -4.69 0.93 -18.51
N ALA A 25 -5.07 2.09 -19.04
CA ALA A 25 -4.34 3.33 -18.79
C ALA A 25 -4.36 3.75 -17.31
N ILE A 26 -5.44 3.49 -16.56
CA ILE A 26 -5.48 3.74 -15.11
C ILE A 26 -4.48 2.81 -14.39
N ALA A 27 -4.47 1.52 -14.75
CA ALA A 27 -3.52 0.58 -14.18
C ALA A 27 -2.07 1.01 -14.47
N ASP A 28 -1.76 1.34 -15.72
CA ASP A 28 -0.39 1.60 -16.17
C ASP A 28 0.15 2.97 -15.75
N ARG A 29 -0.71 4.00 -15.72
CA ARG A 29 -0.28 5.38 -15.48
C ARG A 29 -0.50 5.87 -14.05
N HIS A 30 -1.27 5.15 -13.25
CA HIS A 30 -1.59 5.54 -11.88
C HIS A 30 -1.24 4.46 -10.86
N ILE A 31 -1.83 3.26 -10.99
CA ILE A 31 -1.66 2.19 -10.00
C ILE A 31 -0.22 1.65 -10.02
N MET A 32 0.30 1.38 -11.21
CA MET A 32 1.64 0.83 -11.38
C MET A 32 2.73 1.77 -10.85
N PRO A 33 2.78 3.06 -11.23
CA PRO A 33 3.81 3.96 -10.71
C PRO A 33 3.69 4.17 -9.20
N ALA A 34 2.48 4.20 -8.64
CA ALA A 34 2.27 4.37 -7.21
C ALA A 34 2.85 3.20 -6.39
N TYR A 35 2.59 1.95 -6.80
CA TYR A 35 3.16 0.79 -6.11
C TYR A 35 4.66 0.59 -6.40
N GLN A 36 5.17 0.96 -7.57
CA GLN A 36 6.61 1.01 -7.82
C GLN A 36 7.31 2.02 -6.91
N GLN A 37 6.72 3.21 -6.75
CA GLN A 37 7.25 4.23 -5.84
C GLN A 37 7.22 3.74 -4.40
N LEU A 38 6.12 3.11 -3.95
CA LEU A 38 6.04 2.51 -2.62
C LEU A 38 7.15 1.47 -2.41
N ALA A 39 7.33 0.53 -3.33
CA ALA A 39 8.36 -0.50 -3.26
C ALA A 39 9.79 0.08 -3.23
N ALA A 40 10.06 1.11 -4.04
CA ALA A 40 11.36 1.77 -4.07
C ALA A 40 11.66 2.53 -2.77
N GLN A 41 10.67 3.26 -2.22
CA GLN A 41 10.87 4.02 -0.99
C GLN A 41 11.00 3.11 0.24
N THR A 42 10.27 1.99 0.30
CA THR A 42 10.44 1.00 1.37
C THR A 42 11.77 0.24 1.26
N ALA A 43 12.29 -0.03 0.06
CA ALA A 43 13.63 -0.59 -0.12
C ALA A 43 14.71 0.38 0.39
N ALA A 44 14.58 1.68 0.10
CA ALA A 44 15.49 2.70 0.62
C ALA A 44 15.41 2.83 2.15
N LEU A 45 14.20 2.70 2.72
CA LEU A 45 13.98 2.67 4.16
C LEU A 45 14.63 1.44 4.81
N GLU A 46 14.46 0.25 4.22
CA GLU A 46 15.10 -0.98 4.68
C GLU A 46 16.62 -0.83 4.73
N SER A 47 17.24 -0.40 3.62
CA SER A 47 18.69 -0.20 3.57
C SER A 47 19.18 0.78 4.64
N ALA A 48 18.47 1.89 4.84
CA ALA A 48 18.83 2.89 5.85
C ALA A 48 18.65 2.35 7.27
N ALA A 49 17.57 1.59 7.53
CA ALA A 49 17.31 0.99 8.83
C ALA A 49 18.37 -0.05 9.18
N VAL A 50 18.72 -0.94 8.26
CA VAL A 50 19.76 -1.96 8.46
C VAL A 50 21.12 -1.30 8.73
N SER A 51 21.50 -0.28 7.93
CA SER A 51 22.75 0.45 8.14
C SER A 51 22.78 1.18 9.48
N PHE A 52 21.72 1.91 9.81
CA PHE A 52 21.60 2.61 11.09
C PHE A 52 21.70 1.65 12.28
N CYS A 53 21.01 0.51 12.22
CA CYS A 53 20.97 -0.46 13.31
C CYS A 53 22.30 -1.19 13.54
N ALA A 54 23.22 -1.17 12.55
CA ALA A 54 24.56 -1.72 12.71
C ALA A 54 25.48 -0.82 13.56
N ALA A 55 25.27 0.50 13.53
CA ALA A 55 26.02 1.48 14.32
C ALA A 55 25.16 2.72 14.62
N PRO A 56 24.22 2.66 15.59
CA PRO A 56 23.27 3.74 15.83
C PRO A 56 23.96 5.03 16.28
N SER A 57 23.67 6.15 15.62
CA SER A 57 24.16 7.47 15.98
C SER A 57 23.07 8.54 15.86
N ALA A 58 23.21 9.65 16.59
CA ALA A 58 22.21 10.74 16.54
C ALA A 58 22.12 11.40 15.16
N ASN A 59 23.23 11.50 14.42
CA ASN A 59 23.24 12.07 13.08
C ASN A 59 22.53 11.14 12.09
N ASP A 60 22.81 9.84 12.16
CA ASP A 60 22.22 8.85 11.24
C ASP A 60 20.72 8.62 11.52
N LEU A 61 20.25 8.91 12.73
CA LEU A 61 18.82 8.86 13.08
C LEU A 61 18.01 9.85 12.25
N GLN A 62 18.55 11.05 11.97
CA GLN A 62 17.85 12.04 11.15
C GLN A 62 17.66 11.56 9.72
N GLU A 63 18.67 10.91 9.13
CA GLU A 63 18.55 10.31 7.80
C GLU A 63 17.49 9.20 7.81
N LEU A 64 17.54 8.28 8.79
CA LEU A 64 16.54 7.21 8.90
C LEU A 64 15.12 7.76 9.03
N GLN A 65 14.92 8.82 9.83
CA GLN A 65 13.63 9.50 9.95
C GLN A 65 13.17 10.15 8.62
N GLN A 66 14.08 10.67 7.79
CA GLN A 66 13.74 11.20 6.46
C GLN A 66 13.33 10.09 5.49
N ARG A 67 14.04 8.95 5.52
CA ARG A 67 13.68 7.76 4.73
C ARG A 67 12.31 7.22 5.15
N TYR A 68 12.05 7.17 6.45
CA TYR A 68 10.74 6.79 6.98
C TYR A 68 9.62 7.69 6.42
N ARG A 69 9.79 9.02 6.48
CA ARG A 69 8.79 9.97 5.96
C ARG A 69 8.53 9.76 4.47
N SER A 70 9.59 9.54 3.68
CA SER A 70 9.47 9.33 2.22
C SER A 70 8.69 8.04 1.91
N ALA A 71 8.97 6.95 2.61
CA ALA A 71 8.24 5.69 2.48
C ALA A 71 6.79 5.79 2.98
N PHE A 72 6.57 6.48 4.09
CA PHE A 72 5.22 6.68 4.62
C PHE A 72 4.38 7.55 3.67
N LEU A 73 4.95 8.61 3.08
CA LEU A 73 4.28 9.42 2.06
C LEU A 73 3.96 8.62 0.80
N ALA A 74 4.86 7.74 0.35
CA ALA A 74 4.58 6.83 -0.76
C ALA A 74 3.39 5.91 -0.42
N TRP A 75 3.32 5.39 0.81
CA TRP A 75 2.16 4.61 1.27
C TRP A 75 0.88 5.45 1.28
N GLN A 76 0.92 6.67 1.84
CA GLN A 76 -0.22 7.60 1.81
C GLN A 76 -0.74 7.84 0.40
N GLY A 77 0.17 7.98 -0.58
CA GLY A 77 -0.15 8.14 -2.00
C GLY A 77 -0.87 6.94 -2.63
N THR A 78 -1.00 5.81 -1.93
CA THR A 78 -1.72 4.62 -2.38
C THR A 78 -3.02 4.36 -1.62
N GLN A 79 -3.33 5.12 -0.56
CA GLN A 79 -4.41 4.77 0.36
C GLN A 79 -5.81 4.86 -0.24
N HIS A 80 -6.00 5.58 -1.35
CA HIS A 80 -7.26 5.56 -2.11
C HIS A 80 -7.42 4.28 -2.95
N LEU A 81 -6.40 3.42 -3.04
CA LEU A 81 -6.47 2.12 -3.71
C LEU A 81 -6.81 1.05 -2.66
N ARG A 82 -8.08 1.01 -2.23
CA ARG A 82 -8.55 0.15 -1.14
C ARG A 82 -9.11 -1.20 -1.59
N PHE A 83 -8.67 -1.68 -2.74
CA PHE A 83 -9.21 -2.87 -3.39
C PHE A 83 -8.12 -3.74 -4.02
N GLY A 84 -8.46 -5.00 -4.27
CA GLY A 84 -7.55 -5.94 -4.90
C GLY A 84 -6.43 -6.38 -3.94
N PRO A 85 -5.20 -6.60 -4.44
CA PRO A 85 -4.11 -7.21 -3.68
C PRO A 85 -3.68 -6.53 -2.37
N VAL A 86 -4.07 -5.27 -2.13
CA VAL A 86 -3.82 -4.57 -0.86
C VAL A 86 -4.68 -5.10 0.29
N GLN A 87 -5.80 -5.75 -0.01
CA GLN A 87 -6.68 -6.39 0.98
C GLN A 87 -6.16 -7.79 1.36
N TYR A 88 -5.28 -8.38 0.56
CA TYR A 88 -4.74 -9.71 0.82
C TYR A 88 -3.88 -9.68 2.09
N LEU A 89 -4.02 -10.72 2.91
CA LEU A 89 -3.23 -10.88 4.14
C LEU A 89 -3.27 -9.64 5.06
N MET A 90 -4.35 -8.85 5.00
CA MET A 90 -4.52 -7.61 5.77
C MET A 90 -3.39 -6.58 5.53
N ARG A 91 -2.79 -6.55 4.33
CA ARG A 91 -1.66 -5.66 4.02
C ARG A 91 -1.96 -4.20 4.34
N GLU A 92 -3.16 -3.70 4.06
CA GLU A 92 -3.56 -2.33 4.41
C GLU A 92 -3.28 -1.98 5.88
N HIS A 93 -3.71 -2.85 6.81
CA HIS A 93 -3.52 -2.65 8.24
C HIS A 93 -2.10 -2.99 8.69
N ARG A 94 -1.40 -3.89 8.00
CA ARG A 94 -0.01 -4.25 8.29
C ARG A 94 0.98 -3.18 7.84
N PHE A 95 0.70 -2.45 6.76
CA PHE A 95 1.46 -1.26 6.38
C PHE A 95 1.30 -0.15 7.41
N ALA A 96 0.06 0.18 7.77
CA ALA A 96 -0.22 1.18 8.80
C ALA A 96 -1.46 0.78 9.60
N PHE A 97 -1.27 0.42 10.86
CA PHE A 97 -2.37 0.17 11.77
C PHE A 97 -2.94 1.51 12.23
N TRP A 98 -4.06 1.91 11.62
CA TRP A 98 -4.77 3.15 11.89
C TRP A 98 -6.26 3.00 11.53
N PRO A 99 -7.20 3.56 12.31
CA PRO A 99 -7.00 4.28 13.57
C PRO A 99 -6.68 3.34 14.76
N ASP A 100 -5.81 3.77 15.67
CA ASP A 100 -5.44 3.01 16.88
C ASP A 100 -6.21 3.48 18.12
N ASN A 101 -7.54 3.33 18.10
CA ASN A 101 -8.43 3.83 19.17
C ASN A 101 -8.15 3.20 20.55
N ARG A 102 -7.48 2.05 20.61
CA ARG A 102 -7.22 1.28 21.85
C ARG A 102 -5.73 1.25 22.22
N GLY A 103 -4.90 2.08 21.58
CA GLY A 103 -3.47 2.16 21.84
C GLY A 103 -2.74 0.82 21.68
N ALA A 104 -3.21 -0.04 20.77
CA ALA A 104 -2.65 -1.37 20.53
C ALA A 104 -1.20 -1.31 20.05
N VAL A 105 -0.84 -0.32 19.23
CA VAL A 105 0.54 -0.15 18.74
C VAL A 105 1.48 0.04 19.92
N GLY A 106 1.18 0.98 20.81
CA GLY A 106 1.99 1.25 21.99
C GLY A 106 2.09 0.05 22.93
N ARG A 107 0.96 -0.58 23.27
CA ARG A 107 0.93 -1.73 24.18
C ARG A 107 1.72 -2.93 23.65
N HIS A 108 1.50 -3.33 22.40
CA HIS A 108 2.18 -4.49 21.83
C HIS A 108 3.67 -4.21 21.57
N LEU A 109 4.02 -2.97 21.24
CA LEU A 109 5.42 -2.58 21.05
C LEU A 109 6.18 -2.60 22.38
N SER A 110 5.60 -2.09 23.47
CA SER A 110 6.20 -2.20 24.81
C SER A 110 6.41 -3.66 25.21
N GLN A 111 5.40 -4.52 25.05
CA GLN A 111 5.53 -5.95 25.32
C GLN A 111 6.66 -6.61 24.53
N LEU A 112 6.79 -6.25 23.24
CA LEU A 112 7.83 -6.81 22.38
C LEU A 112 9.25 -6.37 22.77
N ILE A 113 9.41 -5.13 23.24
CA ILE A 113 10.72 -4.57 23.63
C ILE A 113 11.13 -5.02 25.04
N GLU A 114 10.17 -5.16 25.94
CA GLU A 114 10.40 -5.52 27.35
C GLU A 114 10.69 -7.02 27.55
N ASP A 115 10.34 -7.86 26.57
CA ASP A 115 10.60 -9.30 26.62
C ASP A 115 11.57 -9.76 25.51
N PRO A 116 12.89 -9.84 25.82
CA PRO A 116 13.89 -10.34 24.88
C PRO A 116 13.65 -11.77 24.38
N ALA A 117 12.86 -12.58 25.09
CA ALA A 117 12.49 -13.93 24.63
C ALA A 117 11.58 -13.90 23.39
N LEU A 118 10.94 -12.76 23.10
CA LEU A 118 10.13 -12.58 21.89
C LEU A 118 10.94 -12.19 20.65
N LEU A 119 12.22 -11.86 20.83
CA LEU A 119 13.14 -11.34 19.81
C LEU A 119 14.33 -12.29 19.56
N GLN A 120 14.10 -13.60 19.63
CA GLN A 120 15.12 -14.64 19.43
C GLN A 120 15.53 -14.77 17.95
N ALA A 121 16.42 -15.74 17.65
CA ALA A 121 17.00 -15.89 16.31
C ALA A 121 15.97 -16.17 15.19
N ASP A 122 14.82 -16.75 15.53
CA ASP A 122 13.68 -17.04 14.63
C ASP A 122 12.63 -15.93 14.60
N PHE A 123 12.96 -14.74 15.14
CA PHE A 123 12.03 -13.62 15.19
C PHE A 123 11.59 -13.18 13.80
N ASP A 124 10.30 -13.39 13.52
CA ASP A 124 9.62 -12.89 12.34
C ASP A 124 8.51 -11.91 12.76
N ILE A 125 8.70 -10.63 12.43
CA ILE A 125 7.70 -9.59 12.71
C ILE A 125 6.39 -9.83 11.97
N SER A 126 6.41 -10.51 10.80
CA SER A 126 5.23 -10.77 9.98
C SER A 126 4.22 -11.69 10.68
N GLN A 127 4.69 -12.51 11.64
CA GLN A 127 3.88 -13.40 12.47
C GLN A 127 3.41 -12.76 13.78
N LYS A 128 3.85 -11.54 14.10
CA LYS A 128 3.43 -10.82 15.31
C LYS A 128 2.11 -10.09 15.06
N SER A 129 1.58 -9.43 16.09
CA SER A 129 0.38 -8.60 15.94
C SER A 129 0.56 -7.56 14.84
N VAL A 130 -0.45 -7.38 13.99
CA VAL A 130 -0.50 -6.32 12.96
C VAL A 130 -0.09 -4.94 13.51
N ALA A 131 -0.41 -4.66 14.77
CA ALA A 131 -0.09 -3.41 15.45
C ALA A 131 1.42 -3.11 15.58
N VAL A 132 2.31 -4.09 15.40
CA VAL A 132 3.77 -3.91 15.49
C VAL A 132 4.50 -4.08 14.15
N GLN A 133 3.79 -4.29 13.04
CA GLN A 133 4.40 -4.74 11.78
C GLN A 133 4.81 -3.63 10.81
N GLY A 134 4.32 -2.40 10.99
CA GLY A 134 4.38 -1.37 9.95
C GLY A 134 4.69 0.03 10.44
N PHE A 135 4.35 1.02 9.62
CA PHE A 135 4.70 2.42 9.79
C PHE A 135 4.30 2.97 11.17
N SER A 136 3.08 2.71 11.65
CA SER A 136 2.61 3.18 12.95
C SER A 136 3.51 2.74 14.11
N ALA A 137 4.05 1.52 14.06
CA ALA A 137 4.95 0.99 15.07
C ALA A 137 6.36 1.57 14.93
N MET A 138 6.87 1.64 13.70
CA MET A 138 8.18 2.22 13.41
C MET A 138 8.25 3.72 13.77
N GLU A 139 7.16 4.47 13.60
CA GLU A 139 7.07 5.87 14.02
C GLU A 139 7.40 6.05 15.51
N ARG A 140 6.75 5.24 16.36
CA ARG A 140 6.97 5.26 17.82
C ARG A 140 8.41 4.92 18.21
N LEU A 141 9.10 4.13 17.39
CA LEU A 141 10.50 3.76 17.61
C LEU A 141 11.47 4.88 17.17
N LEU A 142 11.17 5.56 16.06
CA LEU A 142 12.08 6.52 15.43
C LEU A 142 11.98 7.93 15.99
N PHE A 143 10.79 8.35 16.44
CA PHE A 143 10.52 9.73 16.85
C PHE A 143 10.46 9.92 18.37
N GLY A 144 11.09 9.02 19.12
CA GLY A 144 11.33 9.19 20.56
C GLY A 144 12.45 10.21 20.86
N ASN A 145 12.68 10.46 22.15
CA ASN A 145 13.68 11.42 22.63
C ASN A 145 15.12 10.88 22.66
N THR A 146 15.32 9.59 22.37
CA THR A 146 16.61 8.92 22.47
C THR A 146 16.92 8.13 21.21
N VAL A 147 18.21 7.97 20.90
CA VAL A 147 18.67 7.05 19.85
C VAL A 147 18.21 5.63 20.22
N PRO A 148 17.60 4.88 19.29
CA PRO A 148 17.22 3.49 19.51
C PRO A 148 18.38 2.61 20.00
N ASP A 149 18.14 1.84 21.06
CA ASP A 149 19.07 0.80 21.54
C ASP A 149 19.04 -0.45 20.64
N ALA A 150 19.86 -1.46 20.98
CA ALA A 150 19.96 -2.70 20.21
C ALA A 150 18.63 -3.44 20.05
N THR A 151 17.79 -3.45 21.09
CA THR A 151 16.47 -4.12 21.06
C THR A 151 15.53 -3.39 20.11
N ARG A 152 15.43 -2.07 20.21
CA ARG A 152 14.63 -1.24 19.30
C ARG A 152 15.14 -1.33 17.87
N CYS A 153 16.46 -1.34 17.68
CA CYS A 153 17.08 -1.54 16.37
C CYS A 153 16.67 -2.87 15.72
N ARG A 154 16.63 -3.96 16.49
CA ARG A 154 16.16 -5.26 15.97
C ARG A 154 14.71 -5.18 15.47
N VAL A 155 13.83 -4.49 16.20
CA VAL A 155 12.43 -4.30 15.80
C VAL A 155 12.31 -3.36 14.59
N ILE A 156 13.06 -2.25 14.58
CA ILE A 156 13.10 -1.28 13.47
C ILE A 156 13.51 -1.97 12.17
N ALA A 157 14.61 -2.72 12.19
CA ALA A 157 15.11 -3.41 11.01
C ALA A 157 14.09 -4.44 10.50
N ALA A 158 13.49 -5.23 11.40
CA ALA A 158 12.47 -6.21 11.03
C ALA A 158 11.22 -5.55 10.39
N ILE A 159 10.73 -4.44 10.97
CA ILE A 159 9.61 -3.69 10.39
C ILE A 159 9.96 -3.16 9.00
N ALA A 160 11.15 -2.59 8.81
CA ALA A 160 11.57 -2.04 7.53
C ALA A 160 11.64 -3.11 6.43
N VAL A 161 12.19 -4.28 6.74
CA VAL A 161 12.21 -5.46 5.85
C VAL A 161 10.77 -5.90 5.51
N ASN A 162 9.89 -6.03 6.51
CA ASN A 162 8.51 -6.45 6.28
C ASN A 162 7.73 -5.44 5.42
N LEU A 163 7.94 -4.12 5.61
CA LEU A 163 7.35 -3.08 4.78
C LEU A 163 7.81 -3.19 3.32
N HIS A 164 9.10 -3.44 3.07
CA HIS A 164 9.61 -3.65 1.72
C HIS A 164 9.02 -4.91 1.08
N GLN A 165 9.06 -6.05 1.79
CA GLN A 165 8.49 -7.31 1.29
C GLN A 165 7.00 -7.22 0.97
N MET A 166 6.22 -6.53 1.81
CA MET A 166 4.80 -6.28 1.52
C MET A 166 4.61 -5.38 0.30
N ALA A 167 5.46 -4.36 0.11
CA ALA A 167 5.35 -3.43 -1.01
C ALA A 167 5.71 -4.08 -2.34
N ASP A 168 6.79 -4.86 -2.36
CA ASP A 168 7.18 -5.66 -3.51
C ASP A 168 6.12 -6.73 -3.83
N GLY A 169 5.64 -7.46 -2.81
CA GLY A 169 4.57 -8.44 -2.98
C GLY A 169 3.28 -7.82 -3.53
N LEU A 170 2.92 -6.61 -3.06
CA LEU A 170 1.76 -5.87 -3.54
C LEU A 170 1.91 -5.49 -5.03
N TYR A 171 3.08 -5.00 -5.44
CA TYR A 171 3.38 -4.72 -6.84
C TYR A 171 3.30 -5.99 -7.70
N ARG A 172 3.90 -7.09 -7.25
CA ARG A 172 3.91 -8.37 -7.97
C ARG A 172 2.51 -8.93 -8.16
N ASP A 173 1.70 -8.96 -7.11
CA ASP A 173 0.32 -9.46 -7.19
C ASP A 173 -0.54 -8.65 -8.17
N TRP A 174 -0.24 -7.35 -8.32
CA TRP A 174 -0.90 -6.51 -9.31
C TRP A 174 -0.47 -6.79 -10.75
N PHE A 175 0.83 -6.93 -11.00
CA PHE A 175 1.38 -6.79 -12.36
C PHE A 175 2.22 -7.95 -12.88
N SER A 176 2.85 -8.75 -12.02
CA SER A 176 3.89 -9.71 -12.46
C SER A 176 3.79 -11.12 -11.89
N SER A 177 2.78 -11.42 -11.07
CA SER A 177 2.45 -12.80 -10.68
C SER A 177 1.98 -13.63 -11.88
N GLU A 178 1.84 -14.95 -11.72
CA GLU A 178 1.33 -15.83 -12.79
C GLU A 178 -0.09 -15.43 -13.24
N THR A 179 -0.91 -14.96 -12.29
CA THR A 179 -2.26 -14.44 -12.51
C THR A 179 -2.37 -13.02 -11.94
N PRO A 180 -1.80 -12.01 -12.63
CA PRO A 180 -1.72 -10.66 -12.08
C PRO A 180 -3.10 -10.01 -12.07
N PHE A 181 -3.41 -9.33 -10.96
CA PHE A 181 -4.73 -8.74 -10.73
C PHE A 181 -5.15 -7.75 -11.82
N VAL A 182 -4.17 -7.09 -12.48
CA VAL A 182 -4.43 -6.19 -13.61
C VAL A 182 -5.25 -6.84 -14.73
N ARG A 183 -5.14 -8.16 -14.94
CA ARG A 183 -5.96 -8.88 -15.95
C ARG A 183 -7.45 -8.86 -15.61
N THR A 184 -7.78 -9.00 -14.33
CA THR A 184 -9.16 -8.89 -13.85
C THR A 184 -9.60 -7.43 -13.86
N PHE A 185 -8.75 -6.51 -13.40
CA PHE A 185 -9.07 -5.09 -13.30
C PHE A 185 -9.27 -4.42 -14.67
N ALA A 186 -8.38 -4.64 -15.63
CA ALA A 186 -8.41 -3.93 -16.91
C ALA A 186 -9.47 -4.44 -17.90
N ASN A 187 -10.13 -5.57 -17.60
CA ASN A 187 -11.08 -6.22 -18.50
C ASN A 187 -12.45 -6.47 -17.85
N PRO A 188 -13.24 -5.43 -17.53
CA PRO A 188 -14.60 -5.62 -17.02
C PRO A 188 -15.51 -6.23 -18.10
N ALA A 189 -16.19 -7.32 -17.75
CA ALA A 189 -17.03 -8.11 -18.65
C ALA A 189 -18.06 -8.93 -17.85
N PRO A 190 -19.17 -9.41 -18.45
CA PRO A 190 -20.19 -10.18 -17.71
C PRO A 190 -19.69 -11.44 -17.01
N ASP A 191 -18.63 -12.06 -17.51
CA ASP A 191 -17.96 -13.25 -16.96
C ASP A 191 -16.78 -12.91 -16.02
N ASN A 192 -16.45 -11.63 -15.86
CA ASN A 192 -15.47 -11.18 -14.89
C ASN A 192 -16.04 -11.29 -13.47
N PRO A 193 -15.40 -12.05 -12.57
CA PRO A 193 -15.96 -12.36 -11.25
C PRO A 193 -16.00 -11.15 -10.29
N LEU A 194 -15.24 -10.08 -10.57
CA LEU A 194 -15.20 -8.88 -9.73
C LEU A 194 -15.87 -7.68 -10.39
N TYR A 195 -15.79 -7.58 -11.72
CA TYR A 195 -16.18 -6.39 -12.46
C TYR A 195 -17.09 -6.74 -13.65
N ALA A 196 -18.37 -6.98 -13.36
CA ALA A 196 -19.37 -7.40 -14.35
C ALA A 196 -19.62 -6.36 -15.48
N SER A 197 -19.22 -5.10 -15.29
CA SER A 197 -19.34 -4.03 -16.28
C SER A 197 -18.34 -2.90 -16.03
N SER A 198 -18.10 -2.07 -17.05
CA SER A 198 -17.27 -0.87 -16.89
C SER A 198 -17.85 0.11 -15.87
N GLN A 199 -19.18 0.22 -15.76
CA GLN A 199 -19.85 1.06 -14.78
C GLN A 199 -19.62 0.55 -13.35
N ALA A 200 -19.63 -0.77 -13.15
CA ALA A 200 -19.34 -1.36 -11.84
C ALA A 200 -17.90 -1.02 -11.39
N LEU A 201 -16.92 -1.17 -12.28
CA LEU A 201 -15.53 -0.83 -11.98
C LEU A 201 -15.33 0.68 -11.78
N ALA A 202 -15.92 1.53 -12.63
CA ALA A 202 -15.87 2.98 -12.47
C ALA A 202 -16.49 3.42 -11.13
N GLY A 203 -17.61 2.80 -10.72
CA GLY A 203 -18.23 3.02 -9.41
C GLY A 203 -17.30 2.64 -8.26
N GLN A 204 -16.61 1.49 -8.36
CA GLN A 204 -15.62 1.10 -7.36
C GLN A 204 -14.45 2.08 -7.26
N LEU A 205 -13.93 2.56 -8.39
CA LEU A 205 -12.85 3.57 -8.39
C LEU A 205 -13.31 4.85 -7.71
N LEU A 206 -14.51 5.33 -8.03
CA LEU A 206 -15.08 6.52 -7.40
C LEU A 206 -15.29 6.31 -5.89
N ASN A 207 -15.77 5.13 -5.48
CA ASN A 207 -15.94 4.77 -4.07
C ASN A 207 -14.63 4.82 -3.30
N SER A 208 -13.56 4.34 -3.91
CA SER A 208 -12.25 4.28 -3.27
C SER A 208 -11.58 5.65 -3.11
N LEU A 209 -12.02 6.68 -3.84
CA LEU A 209 -11.49 8.05 -3.72
C LEU A 209 -12.10 8.86 -2.57
N HIS A 210 -13.30 8.50 -2.09
CA HIS A 210 -14.03 9.30 -1.10
C HIS A 210 -14.26 8.59 0.24
N THR A 211 -13.76 7.36 0.40
CA THR A 211 -13.90 6.55 1.62
C THR A 211 -12.56 6.20 2.22
#